data_AF-A0A358A326-F1
#
_entry.id   AF-A0A358A326-F1
#
_cell.length_a   1.000
_cell.length_b   1.000
_cell.length_c   1.000
_cell.angle_alpha   90.00
_cell.angle_beta   90.00
_cell.angle_gamma   90.00
#
_symmetry.space_group_name_H-M   'P 1'
#
loop_
_entity.id
_entity.type
_entity.pdbx_description
1 polymer ?
#
loop_
_entity_poly.entity_id
_entity_poly.type
_entity_poly.pdbx_seq_one_letter_code
_entity_poly.pdbx_strand_id
1 'polypeptide(L)'
;MADTKTNERPGTRAKASYVRSSAYKAREVLDLIRGKSYAEAAEILQFSERGISEDILKVLDSAVANAEHNDNQVAEELYVSACYADEGPTLKRWRPRARGRATRIRKRTCHITVIVSRYDDEALEALRNREAAAGRSGSSQAAEARRARVAQSKARQQEAEEEIGDTETTVEDVADEIVAATAAEMEAAAEDNVAEADPSTEEEE
;
A
#
# COMPACT_ATOMS: atom_id res chain seq x y z
N MET A 1 -22.24 34.71 7.64
CA MET A 1 -22.80 34.08 6.43
C MET A 1 -21.87 34.46 5.29
N ALA A 2 -21.01 33.54 4.83
CA ALA A 2 -20.03 33.84 3.79
C ALA A 2 -20.72 33.88 2.43
N ASP A 3 -20.59 35.00 1.72
CA ASP A 3 -21.24 35.27 0.45
C ASP A 3 -20.83 34.26 -0.62
N THR A 4 -21.85 33.70 -1.29
CA THR A 4 -21.70 32.85 -2.47
C THR A 4 -21.03 33.65 -3.59
N LYS A 5 -19.72 33.45 -3.80
CA LYS A 5 -19.01 33.91 -5.00
C LYS A 5 -19.53 33.10 -6.21
N THR A 6 -20.67 33.51 -6.75
CA THR A 6 -21.62 32.86 -7.67
C THR A 6 -21.00 32.07 -8.84
N ASN A 7 -21.57 30.95 -9.34
CA ASN A 7 -22.99 30.51 -9.37
C ASN A 7 -23.18 29.01 -9.03
N GLU A 8 -24.25 28.72 -8.28
CA GLU A 8 -24.85 27.41 -7.93
C GLU A 8 -24.25 26.57 -6.79
N ARG A 9 -22.93 26.63 -6.51
CA ARG A 9 -22.33 25.79 -5.45
C ARG A 9 -21.49 26.58 -4.44
N PRO A 10 -21.60 26.32 -3.13
CA PRO A 10 -20.78 26.96 -2.10
C PRO A 10 -19.33 26.45 -2.19
N GLY A 11 -18.36 27.37 -2.18
CA GLY A 11 -16.93 27.04 -2.19
C GLY A 11 -16.05 28.14 -2.79
N THR A 12 -14.75 27.87 -2.81
CA THR A 12 -13.72 28.75 -3.39
C THR A 12 -13.44 28.32 -4.82
N ARG A 13 -13.46 29.28 -5.75
CA ARG A 13 -13.39 29.00 -7.20
C ARG A 13 -12.07 29.47 -7.79
N ALA A 14 -11.49 28.66 -8.69
CA ALA A 14 -10.50 29.10 -9.67
C ALA A 14 -10.97 28.83 -11.10
N LYS A 15 -10.52 29.67 -12.04
CA LYS A 15 -10.88 29.57 -13.45
C LYS A 15 -9.67 29.83 -14.35
N ALA A 16 -9.43 28.93 -15.30
CA ALA A 16 -8.57 29.19 -16.45
C ALA A 16 -9.43 29.45 -17.70
N SER A 17 -9.15 30.54 -18.39
CA SER A 17 -9.89 30.92 -19.60
C SER A 17 -9.03 30.83 -20.86
N TYR A 18 -9.67 30.48 -21.98
CA TYR A 18 -9.03 30.38 -23.29
C TYR A 18 -7.93 29.32 -23.38
N VAL A 19 -8.07 28.23 -22.62
CA VAL A 19 -7.18 27.07 -22.67
C VAL A 19 -7.25 26.45 -24.07
N ARG A 20 -6.09 26.13 -24.65
CA ARG A 20 -5.95 25.70 -26.05
C ARG A 20 -6.28 24.21 -26.28
N SER A 21 -7.40 23.78 -25.71
CA SER A 21 -7.90 22.41 -25.79
C SER A 21 -9.40 22.35 -26.08
N SER A 22 -9.88 21.15 -26.39
CA SER A 22 -11.32 20.90 -26.53
C SER A 22 -11.93 20.65 -25.16
N ALA A 23 -13.11 21.23 -24.88
CA ALA A 23 -13.83 21.01 -23.63
C ALA A 23 -14.10 19.53 -23.35
N TYR A 24 -14.37 18.72 -24.39
CA TYR A 24 -14.57 17.28 -24.25
C TYR A 24 -13.37 16.56 -23.60
N LYS A 25 -12.14 16.88 -24.04
CA LYS A 25 -10.93 16.27 -23.47
C LYS A 25 -10.69 16.72 -22.04
N ALA A 26 -11.08 17.94 -21.70
CA ALA A 26 -11.00 18.44 -20.33
C ALA A 26 -11.98 17.71 -19.42
N ARG A 27 -13.24 17.53 -19.86
CA ARG A 27 -14.28 16.86 -19.07
C ARG A 27 -13.89 15.45 -18.67
N GLU A 28 -13.31 14.68 -19.60
CA GLU A 28 -12.84 13.32 -19.33
C GLU A 28 -11.86 13.25 -18.15
N VAL A 29 -10.95 14.23 -18.04
CA VAL A 29 -10.00 14.32 -16.91
C VAL A 29 -10.66 14.90 -15.66
N LEU A 30 -11.54 15.89 -15.81
CA LEU A 30 -12.26 16.50 -14.68
C LEU A 30 -13.18 15.51 -13.98
N ASP A 31 -13.76 14.55 -14.71
CA ASP A 31 -14.62 13.53 -14.13
C ASP A 31 -13.85 12.54 -13.23
N LEU A 32 -12.52 12.39 -13.43
CA LEU A 32 -11.67 11.58 -12.55
C LEU A 32 -11.45 12.20 -11.17
N ILE A 33 -11.42 13.53 -11.09
CA ILE A 33 -11.10 14.27 -9.85
C ILE A 33 -12.33 14.76 -9.09
N ARG A 34 -13.53 14.58 -9.65
CA ARG A 34 -14.78 15.06 -9.05
C ARG A 34 -15.05 14.35 -7.73
N GLY A 35 -15.22 15.11 -6.65
CA GLY A 35 -15.52 14.58 -5.32
C GLY A 35 -14.31 13.98 -4.57
N LYS A 36 -13.10 14.13 -5.11
CA LYS A 36 -11.87 13.64 -4.47
C LYS A 36 -11.25 14.68 -3.56
N SER A 37 -10.44 14.23 -2.59
CA SER A 37 -9.62 15.11 -1.78
C SER A 37 -8.58 15.82 -2.64
N TYR A 38 -8.06 16.96 -2.16
CA TYR A 38 -7.01 17.67 -2.87
C TYR A 38 -5.79 16.78 -3.18
N ALA A 39 -5.30 16.03 -2.18
CA ALA A 39 -4.15 15.15 -2.33
C ALA A 39 -4.36 14.06 -3.40
N GLU A 40 -5.51 13.37 -3.36
CA GLU A 40 -5.82 12.33 -4.34
C GLU A 40 -6.01 12.92 -5.74
N ALA A 41 -6.69 14.06 -5.84
CA ALA A 41 -6.88 14.74 -7.12
C ALA A 41 -5.55 15.19 -7.74
N ALA A 42 -4.64 15.75 -6.94
CA ALA A 42 -3.31 16.18 -7.40
C ALA A 42 -2.49 14.99 -7.92
N GLU A 43 -2.51 13.86 -7.21
CA GLU A 43 -1.82 12.64 -7.61
C GLU A 43 -2.35 12.09 -8.95
N ILE A 44 -3.68 12.01 -9.11
CA ILE A 44 -4.31 11.56 -10.35
C ILE A 44 -3.94 12.45 -11.53
N LEU A 45 -3.91 13.77 -11.32
CA LEU A 45 -3.57 14.72 -12.38
C LEU A 45 -2.08 14.63 -12.74
N GLN A 46 -1.20 14.41 -11.76
CA GLN A 46 0.23 14.28 -11.97
C GLN A 46 0.59 13.03 -12.79
N PHE A 47 -0.10 11.92 -12.57
CA PHE A 47 0.16 10.64 -13.26
C PHE A 47 -0.77 10.37 -14.45
N SER A 48 -1.66 11.31 -14.79
CA SER A 48 -2.52 11.19 -15.96
C SER A 48 -1.73 11.36 -17.26
N GLU A 49 -1.87 10.40 -18.18
CA GLU A 49 -1.25 10.43 -19.53
C GLU A 49 -1.78 11.57 -20.43
N ARG A 50 -2.95 12.15 -20.09
CA ARG A 50 -3.58 13.20 -20.89
C ARG A 50 -2.90 14.54 -20.63
N GLY A 51 -2.22 15.12 -21.62
CA GLY A 51 -1.52 16.42 -21.46
C GLY A 51 -2.36 17.65 -21.09
N ILE A 52 -3.70 17.53 -20.97
CA ILE A 52 -4.54 18.59 -20.39
C ILE A 52 -4.54 18.58 -18.85
N SER A 53 -4.05 17.49 -18.24
CA SER A 53 -3.94 17.36 -16.79
C SER A 53 -3.04 18.44 -16.20
N GLU A 54 -1.97 18.82 -16.88
CA GLU A 54 -1.07 19.91 -16.46
C GLU A 54 -1.79 21.25 -16.29
N ASP A 55 -2.69 21.59 -17.23
CA ASP A 55 -3.47 22.82 -17.16
C ASP A 55 -4.50 22.76 -16.03
N ILE A 56 -5.11 21.58 -15.82
CA ILE A 56 -6.09 21.36 -14.74
C ILE A 56 -5.41 21.41 -13.37
N LEU A 57 -4.22 20.81 -13.24
CA LEU A 57 -3.43 20.81 -12.01
C LEU A 57 -3.12 22.24 -11.55
N LYS A 58 -2.65 23.10 -12.46
CA LYS A 58 -2.42 24.52 -12.16
C LYS A 58 -3.68 25.24 -11.68
N VAL A 59 -4.85 24.89 -12.22
CA VAL A 59 -6.14 25.48 -11.79
C VAL A 59 -6.54 24.95 -10.41
N LEU A 60 -6.31 23.68 -10.13
CA LEU A 60 -6.55 23.07 -8.82
C LEU A 60 -5.66 23.73 -7.74
N ASP A 61 -4.35 23.83 -8.01
CA ASP A 61 -3.39 24.47 -7.11
C ASP A 61 -3.76 25.93 -6.85
N SER A 62 -4.21 26.65 -7.88
CA SER A 62 -4.73 28.01 -7.75
C SER A 62 -6.00 28.08 -6.90
N ALA A 63 -6.90 27.09 -7.00
CA ALA A 63 -8.11 27.05 -6.17
C ALA A 63 -7.78 26.86 -4.70
N VAL A 64 -6.83 25.97 -4.40
CA VAL A 64 -6.34 25.72 -3.04
C VAL A 64 -5.63 26.94 -2.48
N ALA A 65 -4.69 27.54 -3.22
CA ALA A 65 -4.01 28.77 -2.80
C ALA A 65 -5.01 29.91 -2.51
N ASN A 66 -6.08 30.01 -3.30
CA ASN A 66 -7.14 30.99 -3.03
C ASN A 66 -7.92 30.67 -1.75
N ALA A 67 -8.17 29.39 -1.45
CA ALA A 67 -8.86 28.96 -0.24
C ALA A 67 -8.00 29.17 1.01
N GLU A 68 -6.69 28.90 0.91
CA GLU A 68 -5.73 29.15 1.98
C GLU A 68 -5.60 30.64 2.29
N HIS A 69 -5.36 31.47 1.28
CA HIS A 69 -5.07 32.89 1.50
C HIS A 69 -6.31 33.74 1.78
N ASN A 70 -7.44 33.48 1.12
CA ASN A 70 -8.62 34.34 1.26
C ASN A 70 -9.61 33.82 2.30
N ASP A 71 -9.79 32.50 2.37
CA ASP A 71 -10.80 31.87 3.20
C ASP A 71 -10.19 31.17 4.44
N ASN A 72 -8.85 31.23 4.61
CA ASN A 72 -8.07 30.66 5.73
C ASN A 72 -8.34 29.16 5.98
N GLN A 73 -8.58 28.41 4.92
CA GLN A 73 -8.81 26.96 5.00
C GLN A 73 -7.49 26.20 4.80
N VAL A 74 -7.34 25.05 5.46
CA VAL A 74 -6.15 24.19 5.32
C VAL A 74 -6.31 23.29 4.09
N ALA A 75 -5.28 23.16 3.26
CA ALA A 75 -5.33 22.36 2.02
C ALA A 75 -5.77 20.91 2.20
N GLU A 76 -5.39 20.26 3.30
CA GLU A 76 -5.73 18.87 3.61
C GLU A 76 -7.24 18.67 3.86
N GLU A 77 -7.94 19.72 4.29
CA GLU A 77 -9.37 19.68 4.60
C GLU A 77 -10.24 19.98 3.36
N LEU A 78 -9.61 20.24 2.20
CA LEU A 78 -10.29 20.60 0.96
C LEU A 78 -10.56 19.40 0.07
N TYR A 79 -11.71 19.46 -0.61
CA TYR A 79 -12.08 18.53 -1.66
C TYR A 79 -12.68 19.25 -2.87
N VAL A 80 -12.65 18.58 -4.02
CA VAL A 80 -13.22 19.10 -5.26
C VAL A 80 -14.73 18.93 -5.26
N SER A 81 -15.45 19.98 -4.86
CA SER A 81 -16.92 20.01 -4.84
C SER A 81 -17.53 20.02 -6.24
N ALA A 82 -16.94 20.81 -7.14
CA ALA A 82 -17.42 20.88 -8.51
C ALA A 82 -16.29 21.20 -9.49
N CYS A 83 -16.33 20.54 -10.64
CA CYS A 83 -15.44 20.83 -11.73
C CYS A 83 -16.20 20.73 -13.05
N TYR A 84 -15.96 21.68 -13.94
CA TYR A 84 -16.56 21.67 -15.28
C TYR A 84 -15.69 22.41 -16.28
N ALA A 85 -15.86 22.04 -17.55
CA ALA A 85 -15.22 22.69 -18.67
C ALA A 85 -16.25 23.14 -19.70
N ASP A 86 -16.30 24.45 -19.92
CA ASP A 86 -17.18 25.09 -20.89
C ASP A 86 -16.47 25.27 -22.23
N GLU A 87 -17.26 25.32 -23.30
CA GLU A 87 -16.73 25.64 -24.61
C GLU A 87 -16.31 27.12 -24.69
N GLY A 88 -15.09 27.36 -25.15
CA GLY A 88 -14.59 28.70 -25.43
C GLY A 88 -14.74 29.09 -26.91
N PRO A 89 -14.26 30.28 -27.29
CA PRO A 89 -14.30 30.73 -28.68
C PRO A 89 -13.53 29.76 -29.59
N THR A 90 -14.19 29.35 -30.67
CA THR A 90 -13.61 28.44 -31.66
C THR A 90 -13.04 29.21 -32.84
N LEU A 91 -11.72 29.10 -33.04
CA LEU A 91 -11.05 29.69 -34.18
C LEU A 91 -11.23 28.80 -35.42
N LYS A 92 -11.61 29.42 -36.54
CA LYS A 92 -11.80 28.74 -37.83
C LYS A 92 -10.50 28.83 -38.64
N ARG A 93 -10.04 27.72 -39.21
CA ARG A 93 -8.93 27.64 -40.17
C ARG A 93 -9.35 26.79 -41.36
N TRP A 94 -8.99 27.21 -42.57
CA TRP A 94 -9.32 26.46 -43.79
C TRP A 94 -8.15 25.56 -44.17
N ARG A 95 -8.46 24.33 -44.59
CA ARG A 95 -7.49 23.37 -45.12
C ARG A 95 -7.88 22.96 -46.54
N PRO A 96 -6.98 23.10 -47.52
CA PRO A 96 -7.22 22.64 -48.87
C PRO A 96 -7.35 21.11 -48.90
N ARG A 97 -8.23 20.61 -49.77
CA ARG A 97 -8.48 19.18 -50.04
C ARG A 97 -8.57 18.96 -51.55
N ALA A 98 -8.61 17.70 -51.95
CA ALA A 98 -8.68 17.29 -53.36
C ALA A 98 -9.87 17.94 -54.09
N ARG A 99 -9.70 18.15 -55.41
CA ARG A 99 -10.70 18.73 -56.32
C ARG A 99 -11.18 20.14 -55.92
N GLY A 100 -10.26 21.01 -55.50
CA GLY A 100 -10.57 22.42 -55.17
C GLY A 100 -11.44 22.62 -53.92
N ARG A 101 -11.66 21.57 -53.11
CA ARG A 101 -12.50 21.67 -51.92
C ARG A 101 -11.73 22.27 -50.75
N ALA A 102 -12.38 23.14 -49.97
CA ALA A 102 -11.83 23.66 -48.71
C ALA A 102 -12.67 23.16 -47.53
N THR A 103 -12.03 22.46 -46.59
CA THR A 103 -12.69 22.01 -45.35
C THR A 103 -12.24 22.86 -44.17
N ARG A 104 -13.11 23.03 -43.18
CA ARG A 104 -12.84 23.84 -42.00
C ARG A 104 -12.26 22.99 -40.87
N ILE A 105 -11.12 23.39 -40.35
CA ILE A 105 -10.58 22.93 -39.07
C ILE A 105 -11.06 23.90 -37.98
N ARG A 106 -11.61 23.33 -36.90
CA ARG A 106 -11.98 24.08 -35.69
C ARG A 106 -10.84 23.96 -34.68
N LYS A 107 -10.18 25.07 -34.36
CA LYS A 107 -9.25 25.18 -33.24
C LYS A 107 -10.07 25.66 -32.02
N ARG A 108 -10.65 24.68 -31.33
CA ARG A 108 -11.49 24.89 -30.14
C ARG A 108 -10.61 25.38 -28.99
N THR A 109 -11.21 26.15 -28.10
CA THR A 109 -10.66 26.48 -26.78
C THR A 109 -11.70 26.10 -25.73
N CYS A 110 -11.29 26.07 -24.46
CA CYS A 110 -12.19 25.83 -23.35
C CYS A 110 -11.92 26.80 -22.18
N HIS A 111 -12.90 26.88 -21.30
CA HIS A 111 -12.79 27.53 -20.00
C HIS A 111 -12.93 26.43 -18.94
N ILE A 112 -11.95 26.30 -18.07
CA ILE A 112 -11.93 25.30 -17.00
C ILE A 112 -12.27 26.01 -15.69
N THR A 113 -13.22 25.48 -14.95
CA THR A 113 -13.60 25.99 -13.63
C THR A 113 -13.52 24.85 -12.62
N VAL A 114 -12.83 25.10 -11.52
CA VAL A 114 -12.71 24.19 -10.38
C VAL A 114 -13.19 24.94 -9.13
N ILE A 115 -14.02 24.26 -8.33
CA ILE A 115 -14.56 24.74 -7.08
C ILE A 115 -14.16 23.75 -5.99
N VAL A 116 -13.43 24.25 -4.99
CA VAL A 116 -13.04 23.50 -3.80
C VAL A 116 -13.89 23.93 -2.62
N SER A 117 -14.17 22.98 -1.74
CA SER A 117 -14.93 23.21 -0.51
C SER A 117 -14.24 22.47 0.64
N ARG A 118 -14.39 22.99 1.86
CA ARG A 118 -14.00 22.29 3.07
C ARG A 118 -14.99 21.17 3.37
N TYR A 119 -14.50 20.04 3.86
CA TYR A 119 -15.36 19.00 4.44
C TYR A 119 -16.14 19.52 5.66
N ASP A 120 -17.29 18.90 5.95
CA ASP A 120 -18.00 19.12 7.20
C ASP A 120 -17.16 18.62 8.39
N ASP A 121 -17.32 19.24 9.56
CA ASP A 121 -16.48 18.93 10.73
C ASP A 121 -16.60 17.44 11.15
N GLU A 122 -17.81 16.86 11.08
CA GLU A 122 -18.03 15.42 11.35
C GLU A 122 -17.28 14.51 10.34
N ALA A 123 -17.24 14.92 9.08
CA ALA A 123 -16.54 14.19 8.03
C ALA A 123 -15.02 14.28 8.19
N LEU A 124 -14.50 15.43 8.63
CA LEU A 124 -13.08 15.60 8.97
C LEU A 124 -12.67 14.69 10.13
N GLU A 125 -13.48 14.60 11.18
CA GLU A 125 -13.23 13.70 12.30
C GLU A 125 -13.23 12.23 11.85
N ALA A 126 -14.17 11.84 10.99
CA ALA A 126 -14.22 10.49 10.44
C ALA A 126 -12.98 10.17 9.57
N LEU A 127 -12.52 11.12 8.76
CA LEU A 127 -11.30 10.98 7.95
C LEU A 127 -10.06 10.86 8.86
N ARG A 128 -9.91 11.75 9.85
CA ARG A 128 -8.81 11.69 10.83
C ARG A 128 -8.82 10.39 11.62
N ASN A 129 -9.98 9.88 12.02
CA ASN A 129 -10.10 8.59 12.71
C ASN A 129 -9.72 7.43 11.81
N ARG A 130 -10.11 7.48 10.52
CA ARG A 130 -9.73 6.48 9.52
C ARG A 130 -8.23 6.51 9.25
N GLU A 131 -7.63 7.68 9.11
CA GLU A 131 -6.18 7.86 8.96
C GLU A 131 -5.43 7.41 10.22
N ALA A 132 -5.91 7.72 11.42
CA ALA A 132 -5.32 7.25 12.66
C ALA A 132 -5.42 5.72 12.85
N ALA A 133 -6.42 5.08 12.23
CA ALA A 133 -6.53 3.62 12.15
C ALA A 133 -5.61 3.03 11.07
N ALA A 134 -5.51 3.67 9.90
CA ALA A 134 -4.70 3.23 8.77
C ALA A 134 -3.19 3.46 8.97
N GLY A 135 -2.80 4.54 9.65
CA GLY A 135 -1.41 4.84 10.04
C GLY A 135 -0.83 3.83 11.03
N ARG A 136 -1.69 3.01 11.65
CA ARG A 136 -1.29 1.83 12.45
C ARG A 136 -1.18 0.54 11.63
N SER A 137 -1.55 0.52 10.35
CA SER A 137 -1.81 -0.73 9.62
C SER A 137 -0.94 -1.03 8.39
N GLY A 138 -0.21 -0.07 7.83
CA GLY A 138 0.54 -0.32 6.59
C GLY A 138 1.92 -0.96 6.80
N SER A 139 2.79 -0.27 7.54
CA SER A 139 4.19 -0.65 7.70
C SER A 139 4.46 -1.39 9.01
N SER A 140 3.82 -0.96 10.10
CA SER A 140 3.90 -1.59 11.42
C SER A 140 3.31 -2.99 11.40
N GLN A 141 2.08 -3.19 10.91
CA GLN A 141 1.45 -4.52 10.88
C GLN A 141 2.16 -5.49 9.95
N ALA A 142 2.67 -5.05 8.79
CA ALA A 142 3.45 -5.92 7.90
C ALA A 142 4.81 -6.30 8.52
N ALA A 143 5.47 -5.36 9.21
CA ALA A 143 6.71 -5.63 9.94
C ALA A 143 6.46 -6.51 11.18
N GLU A 144 5.34 -6.33 11.87
CA GLU A 144 4.93 -7.06 13.07
C GLU A 144 4.48 -8.48 12.71
N ALA A 145 3.73 -8.67 11.61
CA ALA A 145 3.40 -9.97 11.05
C ALA A 145 4.64 -10.71 10.50
N ARG A 146 5.66 -9.99 10.00
CA ARG A 146 6.94 -10.59 9.63
C ARG A 146 7.75 -11.00 10.88
N ARG A 147 7.81 -10.15 11.91
CA ARG A 147 8.48 -10.45 13.19
C ARG A 147 7.82 -11.63 13.92
N ALA A 148 6.49 -11.70 13.94
CA ALA A 148 5.75 -12.79 14.55
C ALA A 148 6.01 -14.14 13.84
N ARG A 149 6.06 -14.16 12.50
CA ARG A 149 6.41 -15.38 11.73
C ARG A 149 7.85 -15.83 11.98
N VAL A 150 8.80 -14.89 12.04
CA VAL A 150 10.21 -15.22 12.34
C VAL A 150 10.35 -15.73 13.77
N ALA A 151 9.63 -15.16 14.73
CA ALA A 151 9.60 -15.62 16.12
C ALA A 151 9.01 -17.03 16.24
N GLN A 152 7.91 -17.33 15.56
CA GLN A 152 7.33 -18.68 15.52
C GLN A 152 8.27 -19.71 14.86
N SER A 153 9.00 -19.33 13.81
CA SER A 153 9.98 -20.22 13.19
C SER A 153 11.18 -20.50 14.10
N LYS A 154 11.62 -19.50 14.87
CA LYS A 154 12.70 -19.66 15.85
C LYS A 154 12.27 -20.47 17.06
N ALA A 155 11.06 -20.24 17.58
CA ALA A 155 10.50 -21.03 18.68
C ALA A 155 10.39 -22.52 18.28
N ARG A 156 9.89 -22.82 17.07
CA ARG A 156 9.86 -24.20 16.56
C ARG A 156 11.24 -24.83 16.37
N GLN A 157 12.25 -24.02 16.02
CA GLN A 157 13.63 -24.51 15.90
C GLN A 157 14.21 -24.79 17.29
N GLN A 158 13.95 -23.93 18.26
CA GLN A 158 14.37 -24.13 19.65
C GLN A 158 13.67 -25.33 20.29
N GLU A 159 12.36 -25.49 20.10
CA GLU A 159 11.60 -26.67 20.54
C GLU A 159 12.17 -27.95 19.91
N ALA A 160 12.51 -27.93 18.61
CA ALA A 160 13.14 -29.08 17.96
C ALA A 160 14.58 -29.35 18.44
N GLU A 161 15.37 -28.31 18.72
CA GLU A 161 16.73 -28.44 19.28
C GLU A 161 16.69 -28.96 20.74
N GLU A 162 15.71 -28.54 21.53
CA GLU A 162 15.46 -29.02 22.89
C GLU A 162 14.96 -30.48 22.88
N GLU A 163 14.04 -30.85 21.98
CA GLU A 163 13.60 -32.25 21.82
C GLU A 163 14.74 -33.18 21.37
N ILE A 164 15.62 -32.71 20.47
CA ILE A 164 16.81 -33.48 20.06
C ILE A 164 17.79 -33.62 21.22
N GLY A 165 18.01 -32.55 22.01
CA GLY A 165 18.88 -32.58 23.19
C GLY A 165 18.38 -33.49 24.32
N ASP A 166 17.06 -33.52 24.56
CA ASP A 166 16.44 -34.45 25.52
C ASP A 166 16.54 -35.91 25.03
N THR A 167 16.47 -36.13 23.70
CA THR A 167 16.64 -37.46 23.13
C THR A 167 18.10 -37.94 23.22
N GLU A 168 19.08 -37.05 22.98
CA GLU A 168 20.51 -37.36 23.11
C GLU A 168 20.89 -37.66 24.57
N THR A 169 20.41 -36.88 25.54
CA THR A 169 20.66 -37.15 26.97
C THR A 169 20.01 -38.44 27.45
N THR A 170 18.79 -38.76 26.99
CA THR A 170 18.15 -40.05 27.32
C THR A 170 18.91 -41.25 26.74
N VAL A 171 19.51 -41.12 25.56
CA VAL A 171 20.32 -42.19 24.95
C VAL A 171 21.66 -42.35 25.66
N GLU A 172 22.27 -41.24 26.11
CA GLU A 172 23.49 -41.28 26.95
C GLU A 172 23.22 -41.91 28.33
N ASP A 173 22.13 -41.53 29.01
CA ASP A 173 21.75 -42.10 30.32
C ASP A 173 21.45 -43.61 30.22
N VAL A 174 20.77 -44.07 29.16
CA VAL A 174 20.51 -45.50 28.91
C VAL A 174 21.81 -46.24 28.56
N ALA A 175 22.74 -45.62 27.83
CA ALA A 175 24.03 -46.22 27.54
C ALA A 175 24.87 -46.37 28.82
N ASP A 176 24.90 -45.36 29.70
CA ASP A 176 25.58 -45.43 30.99
C ASP A 176 24.92 -46.47 31.93
N GLU A 177 23.60 -46.61 31.91
CA GLU A 177 22.89 -47.65 32.68
C GLU A 177 23.19 -49.08 32.17
N ILE A 178 23.28 -49.28 30.85
CA ILE A 178 23.67 -50.57 30.25
C ILE A 178 25.15 -50.88 30.53
N VAL A 179 26.03 -49.88 30.49
CA VAL A 179 27.46 -50.05 30.83
C VAL A 179 27.63 -50.38 32.31
N ALA A 180 26.85 -49.76 33.20
CA ALA A 180 26.83 -50.09 34.62
C ALA A 180 26.27 -51.50 34.90
N ALA A 181 25.20 -51.90 34.20
CA ALA A 181 24.60 -53.23 34.32
C ALA A 181 25.55 -54.33 33.79
N THR A 182 26.24 -54.09 32.67
CA THR A 182 27.23 -55.04 32.11
C THR A 182 28.50 -55.11 32.94
N ALA A 183 28.92 -54.02 33.59
CA ALA A 183 30.00 -54.05 34.58
C ALA A 183 29.61 -54.85 35.84
N ALA A 184 28.37 -54.71 36.31
CA ALA A 184 27.85 -55.48 37.46
C ALA A 184 27.68 -56.97 37.13
N GLU A 185 27.23 -57.33 35.91
CA GLU A 185 27.18 -58.72 35.45
C GLU A 185 28.59 -59.33 35.28
N MET A 186 29.60 -58.55 34.86
CA MET A 186 30.99 -59.02 34.81
C MET A 186 31.62 -59.17 36.20
N GLU A 187 31.25 -58.34 37.19
CA GLU A 187 31.66 -58.56 38.59
C GLU A 187 31.00 -59.83 39.17
N ALA A 188 29.72 -60.07 38.88
CA ALA A 188 29.01 -61.28 39.33
C ALA A 188 29.54 -62.57 38.66
N ALA A 189 29.93 -62.52 37.38
CA ALA A 189 30.53 -63.66 36.67
C ALA A 189 31.98 -63.96 37.10
N ALA A 190 32.66 -63.02 37.75
CA ALA A 190 33.99 -63.23 38.32
C ALA A 190 33.97 -63.95 39.68
N GLU A 191 32.84 -63.97 40.38
CA GLU A 191 32.68 -64.70 41.64
C GLU A 191 32.25 -66.18 41.44
N ASP A 192 31.61 -66.53 40.32
CA ASP A 192 31.12 -67.90 40.05
C ASP A 192 32.10 -68.82 39.32
N ASN A 193 33.26 -68.34 38.85
CA ASN A 193 34.21 -69.13 38.05
C ASN A 193 35.43 -69.64 38.84
N VAL A 194 35.16 -70.23 40.01
CA VAL A 194 36.09 -71.13 40.72
C VAL A 194 35.39 -72.47 40.98
N ALA A 195 34.97 -73.19 39.93
CA ALA A 195 34.71 -74.63 40.01
C ALA A 195 34.61 -75.29 38.61
N GLU A 196 35.41 -76.37 38.44
CA GLU A 196 35.40 -77.41 37.38
C GLU A 196 36.00 -77.03 36.00
N ALA A 197 37.24 -77.39 35.62
CA ALA A 197 37.92 -78.70 35.44
C ALA A 197 37.79 -79.33 34.01
N ASP A 198 38.80 -79.07 33.16
CA ASP A 198 39.68 -79.93 32.29
C ASP A 198 39.24 -81.39 31.87
N PRO A 199 39.87 -82.04 30.85
CA PRO A 199 39.64 -81.98 29.39
C PRO A 199 39.50 -83.39 28.70
N SER A 200 39.68 -83.47 27.35
CA SER A 200 39.93 -84.64 26.45
C SER A 200 38.70 -85.14 25.63
N THR A 201 38.73 -85.62 24.36
CA THR A 201 39.71 -85.93 23.29
C THR A 201 38.92 -86.19 21.98
N GLU A 202 39.54 -86.02 20.78
CA GLU A 202 39.40 -86.81 19.50
C GLU A 202 37.99 -87.11 18.89
N GLU A 203 37.71 -87.28 17.59
CA GLU A 203 38.37 -87.30 16.27
C GLU A 203 37.26 -87.44 15.18
N GLU A 204 37.57 -87.03 13.94
CA GLU A 204 37.04 -87.49 12.62
C GLU A 204 35.54 -87.28 12.24
N GLU A 205 35.13 -86.91 11.01
CA GLU A 205 35.77 -86.68 9.69
C GLU A 205 35.32 -85.33 9.09
#